data_AF-A0A9E6S765-F1
#
_entry.id   AF-A0A9E6S765-F1
#
_cell.length_a   1.000
_cell.length_b   1.000
_cell.length_c   1.000
_cell.angle_alpha   90.00
_cell.angle_beta   90.00
_cell.angle_gamma   90.00
#
_symmetry.space_group_name_H-M   'P 1'
#
loop_
_entity.id
_entity.type
_entity.pdbx_description
1 polymer ?
#
loop_
_entity_poly.entity_id
_entity_poly.type
_entity_poly.pdbx_seq_one_letter_code
_entity_poly.pdbx_strand_id
1 'polypeptide(L)'
;MSLEFRAIFFPYCLQKQSDGRYVVLNRRYKPLGFNTLEHIEYEKYPICVKLKGLGSKTAAKLSWNGDSNTDIIYLYNDGCIPTNSSQDMKNYLKRLEILAKLQVE
;
A
#
# COMPACT_ATOMS: atom_id res chain seq x y z
N MET A 1 15.68 1.84 -19.06
CA MET A 1 15.38 2.43 -17.73
C MET A 1 15.26 1.26 -16.75
N SER A 2 16.14 1.17 -15.75
CA SER A 2 16.05 0.13 -14.73
C SER A 2 14.93 0.47 -13.74
N LEU A 3 14.12 -0.52 -13.37
CA LEU A 3 13.12 -0.38 -12.31
C LEU A 3 13.78 -0.63 -10.96
N GLU A 4 13.53 0.25 -9.99
CA GLU A 4 13.99 0.04 -8.61
C GLU A 4 13.22 -1.12 -7.96
N PHE A 5 13.91 -1.98 -7.22
CA PHE A 5 13.29 -3.12 -6.53
C PHE A 5 12.06 -2.71 -5.69
N ARG A 6 12.17 -1.62 -4.92
CA ARG A 6 11.07 -1.07 -4.12
C ARG A 6 9.83 -0.73 -4.94
N ALA A 7 9.99 -0.32 -6.20
CA ALA A 7 8.87 0.13 -7.02
C ALA A 7 7.93 -1.02 -7.39
N ILE A 8 8.43 -2.27 -7.34
CA ILE A 8 7.70 -3.49 -7.67
C ILE A 8 7.30 -4.27 -6.42
N PHE A 9 8.20 -4.36 -5.44
CA PHE A 9 8.07 -5.31 -4.32
C PHE A 9 7.75 -4.67 -2.97
N PHE A 10 7.70 -3.35 -2.87
CA PHE A 10 7.24 -2.70 -1.64
C PHE A 10 5.77 -2.32 -1.77
N PRO A 11 4.93 -2.65 -0.76
CA PRO A 11 3.63 -2.01 -0.59
C PRO A 11 3.75 -0.49 -0.69
N TYR A 12 3.09 0.10 -1.68
CA TYR A 12 3.03 1.53 -1.90
C TYR A 12 1.74 2.13 -1.34
N CYS A 13 0.60 1.52 -1.68
CA CYS A 13 -0.67 1.92 -1.12
C CYS A 13 -1.63 0.74 -0.96
N LEU A 14 -2.63 0.94 -0.12
CA LEU A 14 -3.84 0.14 -0.10
C LEU A 14 -4.93 0.94 -0.83
N GLN A 15 -5.64 0.30 -1.75
CA GLN A 15 -6.76 0.92 -2.46
C GLN A 15 -8.03 0.14 -2.22
N LYS A 16 -9.05 0.82 -1.69
CA LYS A 16 -10.38 0.28 -1.48
C LYS A 16 -11.12 0.16 -2.81
N GLN A 17 -11.76 -0.98 -3.03
CA GLN A 17 -12.62 -1.25 -4.17
C GLN A 17 -14.06 -0.89 -3.84
N SER A 18 -14.93 -0.85 -4.86
CA SER A 18 -16.35 -0.50 -4.70
C SER A 18 -17.10 -1.44 -3.74
N ASP A 19 -16.67 -2.69 -3.63
CA ASP A 19 -17.22 -3.69 -2.71
C ASP A 19 -16.65 -3.61 -1.27
N GLY A 20 -15.77 -2.63 -1.01
CA GLY A 20 -15.17 -2.39 0.30
C GLY A 20 -13.95 -3.24 0.62
N ARG A 21 -13.54 -4.18 -0.23
CA ARG A 21 -12.27 -4.91 -0.11
C ARG A 21 -11.11 -4.01 -0.54
N TYR A 22 -9.90 -4.38 -0.14
CA TYR A 22 -8.67 -3.65 -0.44
C TYR A 22 -7.73 -4.50 -1.28
N VAL A 23 -7.02 -3.84 -2.18
CA VAL A 23 -5.84 -4.39 -2.86
C VAL A 23 -4.59 -3.68 -2.35
N VAL A 24 -3.51 -4.44 -2.15
CA VAL A 24 -2.18 -3.87 -1.86
C VAL A 24 -1.43 -3.68 -3.17
N LEU A 25 -1.03 -2.45 -3.45
CA LEU A 25 -0.40 -2.06 -4.72
C LEU A 25 1.06 -1.65 -4.53
N ASN A 26 1.87 -1.85 -5.56
CA ASN A 26 3.23 -1.30 -5.65
C ASN A 26 3.23 0.13 -6.25
N ARG A 27 4.40 0.75 -6.41
CA ARG A 27 4.52 2.16 -6.86
C ARG A 27 3.95 2.40 -8.25
N ARG A 28 3.76 1.34 -9.04
CA ARG A 28 3.19 1.36 -10.39
C ARG A 28 1.68 1.08 -10.40
N TYR A 29 1.03 1.10 -9.24
CA TYR A 29 -0.38 0.76 -9.07
C TYR A 29 -0.74 -0.63 -9.61
N LYS A 30 0.21 -1.58 -9.50
CA LYS A 30 -0.04 -2.99 -9.79
C LYS A 30 -0.17 -3.77 -8.48
N PRO A 31 -1.00 -4.82 -8.43
CA PRO A 31 -1.06 -5.72 -7.29
C PRO A 31 0.34 -6.17 -6.89
N LEU A 32 0.61 -6.21 -5.59
CA LEU A 32 1.91 -6.65 -5.11
C LEU A 32 2.22 -8.07 -5.63
N GLY A 33 3.40 -8.24 -6.24
CA GLY A 33 3.79 -9.48 -6.93
C GLY A 33 3.53 -9.47 -8.45
N PHE A 34 2.75 -8.51 -8.98
CA PHE A 34 2.58 -8.35 -10.42
C PHE A 34 3.64 -7.39 -11.00
N ASN A 35 4.29 -7.80 -12.08
CA ASN A 35 5.23 -6.98 -12.83
C ASN A 35 4.84 -6.92 -14.31
N THR A 36 3.84 -6.09 -14.62
CA THR A 36 3.31 -5.91 -15.97
C THR A 36 3.10 -4.42 -16.29
N LEU A 37 2.96 -4.09 -17.58
CA LEU A 37 2.52 -2.78 -18.05
C LEU A 37 1.00 -2.72 -18.28
N GLU A 38 0.35 -3.87 -18.41
CA GLU A 38 -1.08 -3.99 -18.74
C GLU A 38 -1.98 -3.34 -17.70
N HIS A 39 -3.14 -2.85 -18.14
CA HIS A 39 -4.21 -2.43 -17.23
C HIS A 39 -4.76 -3.67 -16.50
N ILE A 40 -4.97 -3.55 -15.19
CA ILE A 40 -5.45 -4.64 -14.34
C ILE A 40 -6.74 -4.18 -13.69
N GLU A 41 -7.82 -4.88 -13.99
CA GLU A 41 -9.09 -4.81 -13.27
C GLU A 41 -8.95 -5.68 -12.01
N TYR A 42 -8.74 -5.04 -10.85
CA TYR A 42 -8.36 -5.73 -9.61
C TYR A 42 -9.39 -6.78 -9.17
N GLU A 43 -10.66 -6.52 -9.44
CA GLU A 43 -11.81 -7.38 -9.14
C GLU A 43 -11.79 -8.72 -9.89
N LYS A 44 -11.06 -8.82 -11.02
CA LYS A 44 -10.92 -10.06 -11.79
C LYS A 44 -9.92 -11.04 -11.17
N TYR A 45 -9.21 -10.66 -10.12
CA TYR A 45 -8.20 -11.47 -9.45
C TYR A 45 -8.53 -11.68 -7.97
N PRO A 46 -8.14 -12.83 -7.36
CA PRO A 46 -8.38 -13.11 -5.94
C PRO A 46 -7.37 -12.38 -5.03
N ILE A 47 -7.20 -11.08 -5.24
CA ILE A 47 -6.21 -10.22 -4.55
C ILE A 47 -6.87 -9.17 -3.65
N CYS A 48 -8.18 -8.94 -3.84
CA CYS A 48 -8.95 -8.02 -3.04
C CYS A 48 -9.42 -8.73 -1.76
N VAL A 49 -9.03 -8.19 -0.61
CA VAL A 49 -9.30 -8.77 0.71
C VAL A 49 -10.02 -7.80 1.62
N LYS A 50 -10.84 -8.29 2.55
CA LYS A 50 -11.41 -7.43 3.58
C LYS A 50 -10.45 -7.39 4.77
N LEU A 51 -10.06 -6.18 5.17
CA LEU A 51 -9.08 -5.96 6.25
C LEU A 51 -9.81 -5.59 7.54
N LYS A 52 -9.78 -6.49 8.53
CA LYS A 52 -10.29 -6.20 9.88
C LYS A 52 -9.41 -5.17 10.58
N GLY A 53 -10.05 -4.24 11.28
CA GLY A 53 -9.35 -3.19 12.04
C GLY A 53 -8.88 -2.00 11.19
N LEU A 54 -9.19 -1.98 9.89
CA LEU A 54 -8.91 -0.85 9.01
C LEU A 54 -10.07 0.17 9.02
N GLY A 55 -9.99 1.12 9.94
CA GLY A 55 -10.83 2.34 9.96
C GLY A 55 -9.99 3.61 9.93
N SER A 56 -10.62 4.79 9.98
CA SER A 56 -9.95 6.10 9.81
C SER A 56 -8.75 6.32 10.74
N LYS A 57 -8.81 5.85 12.00
CA LYS A 57 -7.68 5.93 12.95
C LYS A 57 -6.49 5.07 12.53
N THR A 58 -6.74 3.89 11.96
CA THR A 58 -5.70 3.00 11.43
C THR A 58 -5.15 3.55 10.13
N ALA A 59 -6.01 4.07 9.24
CA ALA A 59 -5.62 4.73 8.00
C ALA A 59 -4.67 5.90 8.26
N ALA A 60 -4.97 6.78 9.22
CA ALA A 60 -4.09 7.87 9.63
C ALA A 60 -2.70 7.40 10.08
N LYS A 61 -2.60 6.26 10.77
CA LYS A 61 -1.30 5.72 11.20
C LYS A 61 -0.52 5.09 10.05
N LEU A 62 -1.21 4.51 9.07
CA LEU A 62 -0.61 3.91 7.89
C LEU A 62 -0.19 4.96 6.86
N SER A 63 -0.94 6.06 6.75
CA SER A 63 -0.69 7.09 5.74
C SER A 63 0.62 7.83 6.00
N TRP A 64 1.37 8.13 4.93
CA TRP A 64 2.65 8.83 5.04
C TRP A 64 2.52 10.23 5.63
N ASN A 65 1.38 10.89 5.42
CA ASN A 65 1.06 12.25 5.87
C ASN A 65 0.03 12.31 7.00
N GLY A 66 -0.38 11.17 7.57
CA GLY A 66 -1.40 11.15 8.61
C GLY A 66 -2.85 11.25 8.12
N ASP A 67 -3.11 11.18 6.81
CA ASP A 67 -4.47 11.23 6.26
C ASP A 67 -5.34 10.04 6.73
N SER A 68 -6.54 10.36 7.19
CA SER A 68 -7.52 9.41 7.72
C SER A 68 -8.47 8.83 6.65
N ASN A 69 -8.34 9.26 5.40
CA ASN A 69 -9.08 8.72 4.26
C ASN A 69 -8.78 7.21 4.08
N THR A 70 -9.84 6.42 3.93
CA THR A 70 -9.76 4.97 3.75
C THR A 70 -9.79 4.51 2.29
N ASP A 71 -10.03 5.40 1.33
CA ASP A 71 -10.19 5.00 -0.08
C ASP A 71 -8.85 4.65 -0.72
N ILE A 72 -7.81 5.47 -0.47
CA ILE A 72 -6.44 5.18 -0.84
C ILE A 72 -5.50 5.58 0.30
N ILE A 73 -4.74 4.63 0.81
CA ILE A 73 -3.82 4.83 1.93
C ILE A 73 -2.40 4.63 1.44
N TYR A 74 -1.66 5.72 1.26
CA TYR A 74 -0.28 5.70 0.78
C TYR A 74 0.72 5.52 1.93
N LEU A 75 1.57 4.49 1.87
CA LEU A 75 2.56 4.19 2.91
C LEU A 75 3.83 5.07 2.81
N TYR A 76 4.09 5.60 1.61
CA TYR A 76 5.15 6.56 1.31
C TYR A 76 4.79 7.38 0.05
N ASN A 77 5.57 8.40 -0.26
CA ASN A 77 5.47 9.19 -1.50
C ASN A 77 6.86 9.61 -2.00
N ASP A 78 6.92 10.53 -2.97
CA ASP A 78 8.20 11.02 -3.53
C ASP A 78 9.02 11.87 -2.54
N GLY A 79 8.39 12.43 -1.50
CA GLY A 79 9.07 13.19 -0.44
C GLY A 79 9.60 12.32 0.71
N CYS A 80 9.25 11.03 0.79
CA CYS A 80 9.70 10.11 1.83
C CYS A 80 9.96 8.69 1.28
N ILE A 81 10.66 8.62 0.15
CA ILE A 81 11.00 7.35 -0.48
C ILE A 81 11.84 6.50 0.50
N PRO A 82 11.47 5.23 0.77
CA PRO A 82 12.16 4.41 1.77
C PRO A 82 13.67 4.30 1.58
N THR A 83 14.16 4.34 0.33
CA THR A 83 15.58 4.22 -0.01
C THR A 83 16.34 5.54 -0.04
N ASN A 84 15.67 6.69 0.15
CA ASN A 84 16.34 8.00 0.13
C ASN A 84 17.13 8.25 1.42
N SER A 85 16.65 7.74 2.56
CA SER A 85 17.32 7.91 3.84
C SER A 85 16.95 6.80 4.84
N SER A 86 17.80 6.58 5.84
CA SER A 86 17.50 5.66 6.95
C SER A 86 16.23 6.07 7.72
N GLN A 87 15.94 7.37 7.80
CA GLN A 87 14.76 7.89 8.47
C GLN A 87 13.47 7.58 7.69
N ASP A 88 13.51 7.66 6.36
CA ASP A 88 12.39 7.29 5.51
C ASP A 88 12.11 5.78 5.58
N MET A 89 13.16 4.95 5.51
CA MET A 89 13.02 3.51 5.70
C MET A 89 12.40 3.19 7.06
N LYS A 90 12.87 3.83 8.13
CA LYS A 90 12.33 3.63 9.49
C LYS A 90 10.86 4.00 9.59
N ASN A 91 10.44 5.11 8.99
CA ASN A 91 9.05 5.54 8.98
C ASN A 91 8.16 4.59 8.17
N TYR A 92 8.65 4.13 7.02
CA TYR A 92 7.98 3.13 6.20
C TYR A 92 7.79 1.80 6.92
N LEU A 93 8.86 1.26 7.54
CA LEU A 93 8.80 0.01 8.30
C LEU A 93 7.82 0.07 9.47
N LYS A 94 7.72 1.21 10.18
CA LYS A 94 6.70 1.41 11.23
C LYS A 94 5.27 1.27 10.69
N ARG A 95 5.00 1.79 9.48
CA ARG A 95 3.68 1.66 8.85
C ARG A 95 3.43 0.22 8.40
N LEU A 96 4.45 -0.44 7.82
CA LEU A 96 4.36 -1.86 7.49
C LEU A 96 4.12 -2.75 8.71
N GLU A 97 4.72 -2.44 9.86
CA GLU A 97 4.48 -3.18 11.11
C GLU A 97 3.00 -3.11 11.53
N ILE A 98 2.35 -1.95 11.35
CA ILE A 98 0.91 -1.79 11.61
C ILE A 98 0.09 -2.58 10.60
N LEU A 99 0.43 -2.48 9.31
CA LEU A 99 -0.26 -3.19 8.23
C LEU A 99 -0.19 -4.71 8.44
N ALA A 100 0.97 -5.24 8.80
CA ALA A 100 1.20 -6.67 9.01
C ALA A 100 0.42 -7.27 10.21
N LYS A 101 -0.09 -6.42 11.11
CA LYS A 101 -0.93 -6.84 12.25
C LYS A 101 -2.43 -6.86 11.93
N LEU A 102 -2.85 -6.36 10.77
CA LEU A 102 -4.23 -6.46 10.33
C LEU A 102 -4.58 -7.90 9.95
N GLN A 103 -5.84 -8.27 10.12
CA GLN A 103 -6.34 -9.59 9.75
C GLN A 103 -7.12 -9.52 8.43
N VAL A 104 -6.99 -10.57 7.63
CA VAL A 104 -7.76 -10.77 6.39
C VAL A 104 -8.99 -11.64 6.69
N GLU A 105 -10.15 -11.24 6.17
CA GLU A 105 -11.35 -12.10 6.03
C GLU A 105 -11.39 -12.77 4.65
#